data_AF-A0A7J3Y0W7-F1
#
_entry.id   AF-A0A7J3Y0W7-F1
#
_cell.length_a   1.000
_cell.length_b   1.000
_cell.length_c   1.000
_cell.angle_alpha   90.00
_cell.angle_beta   90.00
_cell.angle_gamma   90.00
#
_symmetry.space_group_name_H-M   'P 1'
#
loop_
_entity.id
_entity.type
_entity.pdbx_description
1 polymer ?
#
loop_
_entity_poly.entity_id
_entity_poly.type
_entity_poly.pdbx_seq_one_letter_code
_entity_poly.pdbx_strand_id
1 'polypeptide(L)'
;MGFLAGASIGGIIVGRGRVGAPRRLLLGTLLSITLIYILGALYLAAWFTLIGGDRVLDALVKAFVVGVAPFIPWDILKAFLAFGLLIATNKMISEFTGGDEELKPRP
;
A
#
# COMPACT_ATOMS: atom_id res chain seq x y z
N MET A 1 -15.58 2.04 -2.85
CA MET A 1 -15.41 0.67 -2.32
C MET A 1 -14.10 -0.02 -2.76
N GLY A 2 -13.61 0.14 -3.99
CA GLY A 2 -12.35 -0.49 -4.42
C GLY A 2 -11.11 -0.14 -3.58
N PHE A 3 -11.04 1.09 -3.06
CA PHE A 3 -9.96 1.56 -2.18
C PHE A 3 -9.87 0.79 -0.86
N LEU A 4 -11.02 0.50 -0.23
CA LEU A 4 -11.10 -0.26 1.02
C LEU A 4 -10.72 -1.74 0.83
N ALA A 5 -11.12 -2.32 -0.30
CA ALA A 5 -10.77 -3.69 -0.65
C ALA A 5 -9.25 -3.86 -0.84
N GLY A 6 -8.62 -2.95 -1.58
CA GLY A 6 -7.16 -2.98 -1.77
C GLY A 6 -6.37 -2.70 -0.49
N ALA A 7 -6.82 -1.77 0.35
CA ALA A 7 -6.20 -1.50 1.65
C ALA A 7 -6.28 -2.73 2.58
N SER A 8 -7.41 -3.43 2.59
CA SER A 8 -7.59 -4.65 3.38
C SER A 8 -6.69 -5.79 2.91
N ILE A 9 -6.55 -5.97 1.59
CA ILE A 9 -5.66 -6.98 1.00
C ILE A 9 -4.19 -6.66 1.34
N GLY A 10 -3.77 -5.40 1.21
CA GLY A 10 -2.43 -4.95 1.59
C GLY A 10 -2.13 -5.20 3.07
N GLY A 11 -3.07 -4.89 3.94
CA GLY A 11 -2.98 -5.14 5.38
C GLY A 11 -2.87 -6.64 5.72
N ILE A 12 -3.61 -7.51 5.02
CA ILE A 12 -3.56 -8.97 5.25
C ILE A 12 -2.24 -9.56 4.74
N ILE A 13 -1.73 -9.10 3.59
CA ILE A 13 -0.45 -9.55 3.03
C ILE A 13 0.72 -9.15 3.93
N VAL A 14 0.67 -7.94 4.51
CA VAL A 14 1.70 -7.43 5.42
C VAL A 14 1.54 -7.98 6.84
N GLY A 15 0.31 -8.21 7.30
CA GLY A 15 -0.03 -8.56 8.69
C GLY A 15 0.15 -10.03 9.07
N ARG A 16 0.40 -10.94 8.12
CA ARG A 16 0.51 -12.39 8.40
C ARG A 16 1.81 -12.88 9.06
N GLY A 17 2.53 -12.01 9.74
CA GLY A 17 3.57 -12.42 10.70
C GLY A 17 4.74 -11.46 10.75
N ARG A 18 5.06 -11.02 11.98
CA ARG A 18 6.30 -10.34 12.44
C ARG A 18 6.98 -9.47 11.38
N VAL A 19 6.86 -8.15 11.56
CA VAL A 19 7.62 -7.07 10.90
C VAL A 19 8.28 -7.54 9.60
N GLY A 20 7.44 -7.65 8.56
CA GLY A 20 7.80 -8.35 7.34
C GLY A 20 9.06 -7.79 6.69
N ALA A 21 9.85 -8.66 6.05
CA ALA A 21 11.03 -8.25 5.30
C ALA A 21 10.70 -7.09 4.33
N PRO A 22 11.62 -6.14 4.10
CA PRO A 22 11.36 -4.95 3.27
C PRO A 22 10.82 -5.28 1.87
N ARG A 23 11.24 -6.42 1.31
CA ARG A 23 10.74 -6.96 0.04
C ARG A 23 9.24 -7.29 0.06
N ARG A 24 8.72 -7.83 1.17
CA ARG A 24 7.28 -8.16 1.31
C ARG A 24 6.44 -6.90 1.45
N LEU A 25 6.94 -5.90 2.16
CA LEU A 25 6.31 -4.58 2.23
C LEU A 25 6.23 -3.93 0.84
N LEU A 26 7.33 -3.96 0.06
CA LEU A 26 7.34 -3.42 -1.30
C LEU A 26 6.32 -4.12 -2.21
N LEU A 27 6.30 -5.45 -2.21
CA LEU A 27 5.36 -6.23 -3.01
C LEU A 27 3.89 -6.01 -2.59
N GLY A 28 3.63 -5.98 -1.27
CA GLY A 28 2.29 -5.72 -0.75
C GLY A 28 1.79 -4.32 -1.11
N THR A 29 2.66 -3.31 -0.99
CA THR A 29 2.35 -1.92 -1.36
C THR A 29 2.10 -1.80 -2.86
N LEU A 30 2.96 -2.35 -3.72
CA LEU A 30 2.77 -2.33 -5.17
C LEU A 30 1.45 -2.99 -5.58
N LEU A 31 1.20 -4.21 -5.10
CA LEU A 31 0.02 -4.98 -5.48
C LEU A 31 -1.27 -4.30 -5.00
N SER A 32 -1.25 -3.70 -3.81
CA SER A 32 -2.39 -2.94 -3.28
C SER A 32 -2.64 -1.66 -4.08
N ILE A 33 -1.60 -0.88 -4.35
CA ILE A 33 -1.70 0.38 -5.13
C ILE A 33 -2.23 0.09 -6.54
N THR A 34 -1.67 -0.91 -7.23
CA THR A 34 -2.10 -1.30 -8.57
C THR A 34 -3.58 -1.73 -8.57
N LEU A 35 -3.99 -2.56 -7.62
CA LEU A 35 -5.39 -3.02 -7.56
C LEU A 35 -6.35 -1.86 -7.26
N ILE A 36 -6.00 -0.98 -6.32
CA ILE A 36 -6.80 0.20 -5.97
C ILE A 36 -6.99 1.09 -7.18
N TYR A 37 -5.93 1.39 -7.92
CA TYR A 37 -6.02 2.28 -9.07
C TYR A 37 -6.75 1.67 -10.25
N ILE A 38 -6.57 0.38 -10.54
CA ILE A 38 -7.32 -0.30 -11.60
C ILE A 38 -8.82 -0.25 -11.28
N LEU A 39 -9.21 -0.66 -10.08
CA LEU A 39 -10.63 -0.68 -9.69
C LEU A 39 -11.22 0.73 -9.58
N GLY A 40 -10.46 1.68 -9.05
CA GLY A 40 -10.86 3.08 -8.93
C GLY A 40 -11.03 3.76 -10.30
N ALA A 41 -10.06 3.57 -11.20
CA ALA A 41 -10.11 4.13 -12.55
C ALA A 41 -11.23 3.51 -13.39
N LEU A 42 -11.45 2.19 -13.30
CA LEU A 42 -12.58 1.53 -13.97
C LEU A 42 -13.92 2.05 -13.46
N TYR A 43 -14.06 2.23 -12.16
CA TYR A 43 -15.26 2.83 -11.57
C TYR A 43 -15.48 4.27 -12.03
N LEU A 44 -14.45 5.11 -12.03
CA LEU A 44 -14.56 6.50 -12.51
C LEU A 44 -14.87 6.56 -14.00
N ALA A 45 -14.23 5.72 -14.81
CA ALA A 45 -14.47 5.66 -16.25
C ALA A 45 -15.91 5.20 -16.55
N ALA A 46 -16.42 4.20 -15.81
CA ALA A 46 -17.82 3.79 -15.90
C ALA A 46 -18.78 4.92 -15.50
N TRP A 47 -18.45 5.69 -14.45
CA TRP A 47 -19.24 6.84 -14.04
C TRP A 47 -19.28 7.95 -15.11
N PHE A 48 -18.12 8.34 -15.64
CA PHE A 48 -18.03 9.38 -16.67
C PHE A 48 -18.71 8.98 -17.98
N THR A 49 -18.66 7.69 -18.35
CA THR A 49 -19.36 7.19 -19.53
C THR A 49 -20.87 7.10 -19.31
N LEU A 50 -21.31 6.44 -18.23
CA LEU A 50 -22.74 6.14 -18.02
C LEU A 50 -23.56 7.35 -17.57
N ILE A 51 -22.97 8.25 -16.77
CA ILE A 51 -23.68 9.40 -16.21
C ILE A 51 -23.21 10.71 -16.85
N GLY A 52 -21.90 10.82 -17.14
CA GLY A 52 -21.34 12.00 -17.78
C GLY A 52 -21.59 12.08 -19.29
N GLY A 53 -21.87 10.94 -19.95
CA GLY A 53 -22.00 10.86 -21.40
C GLY A 53 -20.67 11.02 -22.15
N ASP A 54 -19.53 10.95 -21.44
CA ASP A 54 -18.20 11.04 -22.05
C ASP A 54 -17.94 9.81 -22.94
N ARG A 55 -17.18 9.98 -24.03
CA ARG A 55 -16.72 8.82 -24.83
C ARG A 55 -15.76 7.97 -23.98
N VAL A 56 -15.76 6.66 -24.21
CA VAL A 56 -14.99 5.69 -23.40
C VAL A 56 -13.51 6.07 -23.25
N LEU A 57 -12.87 6.50 -24.34
CA LEU A 57 -11.47 6.93 -24.33
C LEU A 57 -11.26 8.19 -23.47
N ASP A 58 -12.11 9.20 -23.62
CA ASP A 58 -12.03 10.45 -22.86
C ASP A 58 -12.29 10.20 -21.36
N ALA A 59 -13.25 9.34 -21.05
CA ALA A 59 -13.56 8.91 -19.69
C ALA A 59 -12.40 8.17 -19.02
N LEU A 60 -11.67 7.31 -19.76
CA LEU A 60 -10.48 6.63 -19.24
C LEU A 60 -9.35 7.62 -18.95
N VAL A 61 -9.08 8.56 -19.86
CA VAL A 61 -8.06 9.59 -19.67
C VAL A 61 -8.42 10.47 -18.47
N LYS A 62 -9.67 10.90 -18.38
CA LYS A 62 -10.18 11.72 -17.26
C LYS A 62 -10.12 10.97 -15.94
N ALA A 63 -10.48 9.68 -15.93
CA ALA A 63 -10.36 8.82 -14.76
C ALA A 63 -8.91 8.68 -14.29
N PHE A 64 -7.95 8.57 -15.22
CA PHE A 64 -6.53 8.55 -14.88
C PHE A 64 -6.05 9.89 -14.33
N VAL A 65 -6.31 10.99 -15.04
CA VAL A 65 -5.83 12.33 -14.66
C VAL A 65 -6.43 12.80 -13.34
N VAL A 66 -7.70 12.49 -13.07
CA VAL A 66 -8.39 12.95 -11.84
C VAL A 66 -8.28 11.93 -10.72
N GLY A 67 -8.32 10.63 -11.04
CA GLY A 67 -8.43 9.54 -10.06
C GLY A 67 -7.13 8.82 -9.75
N VAL A 68 -6.06 9.00 -10.54
CA VAL A 68 -4.79 8.27 -10.38
C VAL A 68 -3.61 9.23 -10.25
N ALA A 69 -3.36 10.05 -11.27
CA ALA A 69 -2.17 10.90 -11.38
C ALA A 69 -1.88 11.78 -10.14
N PRO A 70 -2.84 12.52 -9.54
CA PRO A 70 -2.55 13.40 -8.40
C PRO A 70 -2.21 12.63 -7.12
N PHE A 71 -2.58 11.35 -7.04
CA PHE A 71 -2.36 10.52 -5.86
C PHE A 71 -1.01 9.79 -5.89
N ILE A 72 -0.37 9.65 -7.06
CA ILE A 72 0.94 9.00 -7.21
C ILE A 72 2.02 9.63 -6.30
N PRO A 73 2.22 10.96 -6.28
CA PRO A 73 3.24 11.56 -5.40
C PRO A 73 2.96 11.30 -3.91
N TRP A 74 1.69 11.31 -3.53
CA TRP A 74 1.27 11.07 -2.15
C TRP A 74 1.49 9.62 -1.74
N ASP A 75 1.25 8.66 -2.64
CA ASP A 75 1.50 7.25 -2.37
C ASP A 75 2.99 6.91 -2.31
N ILE A 76 3.82 7.58 -3.12
CA ILE A 76 5.28 7.49 -3.00
C ILE A 76 5.72 7.95 -1.61
N LEU A 77 5.21 9.09 -1.12
CA LEU A 77 5.52 9.60 0.21
C LEU A 77 5.12 8.59 1.30
N LYS A 78 3.90 8.03 1.23
CA LYS A 78 3.45 7.00 2.17
C LYS A 78 4.33 5.75 2.13
N ALA A 79 4.79 5.33 0.96
CA ALA A 79 5.68 4.17 0.83
C ALA A 79 7.02 4.41 1.54
N PHE A 80 7.60 5.61 1.41
CA PHE A 80 8.82 5.99 2.15
C PHE A 80 8.59 6.01 3.66
N LEU A 81 7.46 6.58 4.12
CA LEU A 81 7.11 6.60 5.55
C LEU A 81 6.91 5.19 6.10
N ALA A 82 6.22 4.33 5.37
CA ALA A 82 6.00 2.93 5.75
C ALA A 82 7.33 2.15 5.83
N PHE A 83 8.24 2.39 4.89
CA PHE A 83 9.58 1.78 4.90
C PHE A 83 10.42 2.27 6.09
N GLY A 84 10.41 3.57 6.37
CA GLY A 84 11.11 4.14 7.53
C GLY A 84 10.56 3.59 8.85
N LEU A 85 9.23 3.50 8.98
CA LEU A 85 8.57 2.93 10.15
C LEU A 85 8.90 1.45 10.32
N LEU A 86 8.98 0.68 9.23
CA LEU A 86 9.38 -0.72 9.26
C LEU A 86 10.80 -0.90 9.80
N ILE A 87 11.75 -0.07 9.34
CA ILE A 87 13.14 -0.11 9.84
C ILE A 87 13.20 0.24 11.32
N ALA A 88 12.54 1.34 11.73
CA ALA A 88 12.50 1.76 13.12
C ALA A 88 11.89 0.68 14.03
N THR A 89 10.79 0.07 13.60
CA THR A 89 10.11 -1.01 14.34
C THR A 89 10.99 -2.25 14.45
N ASN A 90 11.65 -2.67 13.35
CA ASN A 90 12.58 -3.79 13.36
C ASN A 90 13.76 -3.56 14.33
N LYS A 91 14.31 -2.34 14.34
CA LYS A 91 15.41 -1.97 15.24
C LYS A 91 14.97 -2.05 16.70
N MET A 92 13.84 -1.45 17.05
CA MET A 92 13.31 -1.49 18.42
C MET A 92 13.05 -2.94 18.89
N ILE A 93 12.44 -3.78 18.05
CA ILE A 93 12.20 -5.18 18.41
C ILE A 93 13.53 -5.91 18.63
N SER A 94 14.51 -5.71 17.76
CA SER A 94 15.84 -6.32 17.92
C SER A 94 16.51 -5.92 19.24
N GLU A 95 16.42 -4.66 19.64
CA GLU A 95 16.96 -4.18 20.93
C GLU A 95 16.21 -4.81 22.12
N PHE A 96 14.88 -4.90 22.05
CA PHE A 96 14.07 -5.54 23.09
C PHE A 96 14.32 -7.05 23.23
N THR A 97 14.43 -7.78 22.12
CA THR A 97 14.67 -9.24 22.16
C THR A 97 16.13 -9.63 22.32
N GLY A 98 17.08 -8.75 21.95
CA GLY A 98 18.52 -8.99 22.10
C GLY A 98 19.01 -8.80 23.54
N GLY A 99 18.34 -7.94 24.33
CA GLY A 99 18.65 -7.78 25.76
C GLY A 99 18.28 -8.98 26.64
N ASP A 100 17.36 -9.85 26.19
CA ASP A 100 16.92 -11.02 26.94
C ASP A 100 17.92 -12.21 26.87
N GLU A 101 18.82 -12.25 25.87
CA GLU A 101 19.82 -13.32 25.76
C GLU A 101 21.06 -13.10 26.64
N GLU A 102 21.37 -11.85 27.02
CA GLU A 102 22.51 -11.53 27.90
C GLU A 102 22.27 -11.91 29.37
N LEU A 103 21.03 -12.19 29.77
CA LEU A 103 20.65 -12.55 31.14
C LEU A 103 20.54 -14.06 31.40
N LYS A 104 20.88 -14.92 30.43
CA LYS A 104 21.03 -16.36 30.73
C LYS A 104 22.41 -16.60 31.36
N PRO A 105 22.48 -17.11 32.61
CA PRO A 105 23.76 -17.56 33.15
C PRO A 105 24.29 -18.66 32.22
N ARG A 106 25.50 -18.44 31.70
CA ARG A 106 26.21 -19.48 30.93
C ARG A 106 26.45 -20.67 31.86
N PRO A 107 26.23 -21.92 31.39
CA PRO A 107 26.49 -23.12 32.19
C PRO A 107 27.98 -23.26 32.51
#